data_AF-A0A4Q3TJP1-F1
#
_entry.id   AF-A0A4Q3TJP1-F1
#
_cell.length_a   1.000
_cell.length_b   1.000
_cell.length_c   1.000
_cell.angle_alpha   90.00
_cell.angle_beta   90.00
_cell.angle_gamma   90.00
#
_symmetry.space_group_name_H-M   'P 1'
#
loop_
_entity.id
_entity.type
_entity.pdbx_description
1 polymer ?
#
loop_
_entity_poly.entity_id
_entity_poly.type
_entity_poly.pdbx_seq_one_letter_code
_entity_poly.pdbx_strand_id
1 'polypeptide(L)' 'MIRCATALLSLLAVSVLPATAQSVRSLGEFRDWSAYSATEGTGPVCFALSKPTDVSPTPDGYTEAYLYLTHRPSEAV' A
#
# COMPACT_ATOMS: atom_id res chain seq x y z
N MET A 1 -46.20 11.47 -8.32
CA MET A 1 -44.88 12.07 -8.65
C MET A 1 -43.99 12.35 -7.43
N ILE A 2 -44.50 12.33 -6.19
CA ILE A 2 -43.72 12.61 -4.95
C ILE A 2 -42.89 11.42 -4.43
N ARG A 3 -43.14 10.19 -4.90
CA ARG A 3 -42.44 8.97 -4.44
C ARG A 3 -41.05 8.74 -5.05
N CYS A 4 -40.73 9.38 -6.18
CA CYS A 4 -39.41 9.25 -6.82
C CYS A 4 -38.37 10.22 -6.22
N ALA A 5 -38.81 11.36 -5.68
CA ALA A 5 -37.92 12.37 -5.12
C ALA A 5 -37.24 11.90 -3.82
N THR A 6 -37.92 11.07 -3.02
CA THR A 6 -37.39 10.51 -1.76
C THR A 6 -36.34 9.42 -1.98
N ALA A 7 -36.41 8.66 -3.07
CA ALA A 7 -35.42 7.64 -3.40
C ALA A 7 -34.08 8.24 -3.87
N LEU A 8 -34.11 9.40 -4.52
CA LEU A 8 -32.91 10.09 -4.99
C LEU A 8 -32.14 10.76 -3.83
N LEU A 9 -32.86 11.27 -2.82
CA LEU A 9 -32.25 11.93 -1.66
C LEU A 9 -31.54 10.96 -0.72
N SER A 10 -31.98 9.70 -0.68
CA SER A 10 -31.40 8.65 0.17
C SER A 10 -30.14 8.03 -0.43
N LEU A 11 -29.97 8.07 -1.77
CA LEU A 11 -28.76 7.57 -2.44
C LEU A 11 -27.57 8.53 -2.31
N LEU A 12 -27.81 9.83 -2.12
CA LEU A 12 -26.75 10.83 -1.95
C LEU A 12 -26.08 10.79 -0.56
N ALA A 13 -26.71 10.17 0.44
CA ALA A 13 -26.18 10.13 1.81
C ALA A 13 -25.05 9.09 2.01
N VAL A 14 -24.86 8.16 1.07
CA VAL A 14 -23.89 7.07 1.18
C VAL A 14 -22.52 7.44 0.59
N SER A 15 -22.41 8.51 -0.20
CA SER A 15 -21.17 8.90 -0.88
C SER A 15 -20.15 9.67 -0.02
N VAL A 16 -20.48 9.95 1.25
CA VAL A 16 -19.65 10.76 2.17
C VAL A 16 -18.88 9.93 3.20
N LEU A 17 -18.84 8.60 3.05
CA LEU A 17 -17.96 7.79 3.91
C LEU A 17 -16.49 8.21 3.67
N PRO A 18 -15.75 8.60 4.72
CA PRO A 18 -14.34 8.93 4.56
C PRO A 18 -13.60 7.68 4.08
N ALA A 19 -12.94 7.80 2.93
CA ALA A 19 -11.97 6.80 2.51
C ALA A 19 -10.79 6.86 3.48
N THR A 20 -10.67 5.86 4.36
CA THR A 20 -9.49 5.73 5.22
C THR A 20 -8.34 5.24 4.34
N ALA A 21 -7.48 6.15 3.89
CA ALA A 21 -6.27 5.78 3.18
C ALA A 21 -5.37 4.95 4.12
N GLN A 22 -4.92 3.78 3.65
CA GLN A 22 -3.94 2.98 4.38
C GLN A 22 -2.63 3.77 4.43
N SER A 23 -2.32 4.36 5.59
CA SER A 23 -1.09 5.13 5.78
C SER A 23 0.10 4.18 5.86
N VAL A 24 1.11 4.43 5.03
CA VAL A 24 2.43 3.80 5.17
C VAL A 24 3.23 4.59 6.19
N ARG A 25 3.75 3.90 7.20
CA ARG A 25 4.62 4.47 8.23
C ARG A 25 6.07 4.10 7.92
N SER A 26 6.95 5.09 7.81
CA SER A 26 8.40 4.85 7.80
C SER A 26 8.86 4.36 9.17
N LEU A 27 9.65 3.29 9.17
CA LEU A 27 10.30 2.71 10.35
C LEU A 27 11.75 3.19 10.48
N GLY A 28 12.37 3.56 9.35
CA GLY A 28 13.71 4.15 9.32
C GLY A 28 14.50 3.79 8.08
N GLU A 29 15.70 4.36 8.02
CA GLU A 29 16.71 4.13 6.98
C GLU A 29 17.90 3.40 7.61
N PHE A 30 18.40 2.37 6.93
CA PHE A 30 19.40 1.43 7.41
C PHE A 30 20.40 1.11 6.29
N ARG A 31 21.41 1.98 6.12
CA ARG A 31 22.40 1.89 5.03
C ARG A 31 21.70 1.88 3.67
N ASP A 32 21.74 0.77 2.94
CA ASP A 32 21.16 0.60 1.61
C ASP A 32 19.68 0.18 1.64
N TRP A 33 19.03 0.27 2.81
CA TRP A 33 17.66 -0.20 3.04
C TRP A 33 16.76 0.86 3.67
N SER A 34 15.54 0.96 3.17
CA SER A 34 14.45 1.74 3.76
C SER A 34 13.38 0.78 4.29
N ALA A 35 12.91 0.99 5.52
CA ALA A 35 11.91 0.11 6.13
C ALA A 35 10.59 0.85 6.41
N TYR A 36 9.47 0.13 6.21
CA TYR A 36 8.13 0.66 6.33
C TYR A 36 7.19 -0.37 6.98
N SER A 37 6.09 0.12 7.55
CA SER A 37 4.95 -0.69 7.98
C SER A 37 3.64 -0.11 7.47
N ALA A 38 2.70 -0.95 7.12
CA ALA A 38 1.30 -0.61 6.88
C ALA A 38 0.39 -1.59 7.63
N THR A 39 -0.90 -1.30 7.67
CA THR A 39 -1.92 -2.26 8.14
C THR A 39 -2.76 -2.67 6.94
N GLU A 40 -2.81 -3.97 6.65
CA GLU A 40 -3.57 -4.57 5.56
C GLU A 40 -4.41 -5.73 6.10
N GLY A 41 -5.71 -5.73 5.78
CA GLY A 41 -6.62 -6.81 6.20
C GLY A 41 -6.58 -7.10 7.71
N THR A 42 -6.03 -8.25 8.08
CA THR A 42 -6.04 -8.80 9.44
C THR A 42 -4.83 -8.38 10.29
N GLY A 43 -3.88 -7.61 9.77
CA GLY A 43 -2.74 -7.19 10.59
C GLY A 43 -1.69 -6.31 9.93
N PRO A 44 -0.53 -6.13 10.58
CA PRO A 44 0.55 -5.34 10.03
C PRO A 44 1.22 -6.07 8.86
N VAL A 45 1.67 -5.29 7.89
CA VAL A 45 2.61 -5.73 6.85
C VAL A 45 3.84 -4.84 6.96
N CYS A 46 5.01 -5.45 7.06
CA CYS A 46 6.30 -4.78 7.14
C CYS A 46 7.06 -4.98 5.83
N PHE A 47 7.68 -3.92 5.32
CA PHE A 47 8.42 -3.95 4.06
C PHE A 47 9.81 -3.36 4.27
N ALA A 48 10.83 -3.98 3.70
CA ALA A 48 12.15 -3.39 3.52
C ALA A 48 12.46 -3.32 2.02
N LEU A 49 12.88 -2.14 1.56
CA LEU A 49 13.22 -1.86 0.17
C LEU A 49 14.72 -1.56 0.08
N SER A 50 15.38 -2.15 -0.90
CA SER A 50 16.74 -1.79 -1.27
C SER A 50 16.87 -1.59 -2.77
N LYS A 51 17.69 -0.62 -3.17
CA LYS A 51 18.14 -0.47 -4.56
C LYS A 51 19.54 -1.07 -4.66
N PRO A 52 19.74 -2.16 -5.44
CA PRO A 52 21.06 -2.74 -5.63
C PRO A 52 22.00 -1.74 -6.30
N THR A 53 23.29 -1.82 -5.97
CA THR A 53 24.33 -0.93 -6.51
C THR A 53 24.80 -1.33 -7.91
N ASP A 54 24.55 -2.58 -8.31
CA ASP A 54 24.89 -3.14 -9.63
C ASP A 54 23.82 -4.16 -10.05
N VAL A 55 23.53 -4.22 -11.35
CA VAL A 55 22.61 -5.17 -11.97
C VAL A 55 23.27 -5.70 -13.23
N SER A 56 23.60 -7.00 -13.26
CA SER A 56 24.33 -7.60 -14.37
C SER A 56 23.84 -9.01 -14.71
N PRO A 57 23.48 -9.28 -15.98
CA PRO A 57 23.27 -8.29 -17.05
C PRO A 57 22.00 -7.46 -16.80
N THR A 58 21.96 -6.23 -17.32
CA THR A 58 20.72 -5.44 -17.35
C THR A 58 19.74 -6.05 -18.35
N PRO A 59 18.51 -6.41 -17.94
CA PRO A 59 17.51 -6.93 -18.86
C PRO A 59 17.04 -5.86 -19.87
N ASP A 60 16.78 -6.27 -21.12
CA ASP A 60 16.30 -5.35 -22.16
C ASP A 60 15.00 -4.66 -21.76
N GLY A 61 14.96 -3.33 -21.91
CA GLY A 61 13.79 -2.52 -21.58
C GLY A 61 13.65 -2.16 -20.09
N TYR A 62 14.60 -2.56 -19.24
CA TYR A 62 14.61 -2.22 -17.81
C TYR A 62 15.77 -1.27 -17.49
N THR A 63 15.51 -0.30 -16.61
CA THR A 63 16.49 0.73 -16.21
C THR A 63 16.84 0.70 -14.72
N GLU A 64 16.03 0.03 -13.91
CA GLU A 64 16.14 0.04 -12.46
C GLU A 64 15.76 -1.33 -11.90
N ALA A 65 16.38 -1.69 -10.78
CA ALA A 65 16.01 -2.86 -10.00
C ALA A 65 15.75 -2.46 -8.55
N TYR A 66 14.90 -3.24 -7.90
CA TYR A 66 14.54 -3.04 -6.50
C TYR A 66 14.35 -4.40 -5.85
N LEU A 67 14.87 -4.56 -4.65
CA LEU A 67 14.64 -5.74 -3.83
C LEU A 67 13.67 -5.39 -2.71
N TYR A 68 12.58 -6.16 -2.64
CA TYR A 68 11.54 -6.01 -1.64
C TYR A 68 11.55 -7.24 -0.74
N LEU A 69 11.69 -7.03 0.57
CA LEU A 69 11.43 -8.04 1.58
C LEU A 69 10.15 -7.66 2.31
N THR A 70 9.15 -8.52 2.23
CA THR A 70 7.87 -8.33 2.92
C THR A 70 7.77 -9.36 4.03
N HIS A 71 7.36 -8.92 5.21
CA HIS A 71 7.03 -9.77 6.35
C HIS A 71 5.59 -9.48 6.78
N ARG A 72 4.79 -10.53 6.89
CA ARG A 72 3.37 -10.53 7.27
C ARG A 72 3.20 -11.41 8.51
N PRO A 73 3.47 -10.85 9.71
CA PRO A 73 3.40 -11.60 10.97
C PRO A 73 2.08 -12.35 11.18
N SER A 74 0.96 -11.77 10.74
CA SER A 74 -0.38 -12.39 10.85
C SER A 74 -0.60 -13.60 9.95
N GLU A 75 0.22 -13.75 8.90
CA GLU A 75 0.19 -14.87 7.95
C GLU A 75 1.31 -15.90 8.23
N ALA A 76 2.15 -15.65 9.24
CA ALA A 76 3.35 -16.44 9.56
C ALA A 76 4.35 -16.58 8.38
N VAL A 77 4.46 -15.54 7.55
CA VAL A 77 5.39 -15.44 6.40
C VAL A 77 6.13 -14.12 6.37
#